data_AF-A0A4R0H6J4-F1
#
_entry.id   AF-A0A4R0H6J4-F1
#
_cell.length_a   1.000
_cell.length_b   1.000
_cell.length_c   1.000
_cell.angle_alpha   90.00
_cell.angle_beta   90.00
_cell.angle_gamma   90.00
#
_symmetry.space_group_name_H-M   'P 1'
#
loop_
_entity.id
_entity.type
_entity.pdbx_description
1 polymer ?
#
loop_
_entity_poly.entity_id
_entity_poly.type
_entity_poly.pdbx_seq_one_letter_code
_entity_poly.pdbx_strand_id
1 'polypeptide(L)'
;MKTRIGLAVAGVGLGLWGLWLLLSTLDPPALIRLPIWLGGAVVADDFFLVPLTIGVGWIVARWSARPDRHRAVGAVRTTMLYVGITTLIALPLLLRQGKGVNPTVLPRDYLRDWLLLEATIIAGGVAGYLVQRFTFRRSRASSGDIGGR
;
A
#
# COMPACT_ATOMS: atom_id res chain seq x y z
N MET A 1 18.68 -19.34 27.42
CA MET A 1 17.41 -19.89 27.95
C MET A 1 16.54 -18.83 28.62
N LYS A 2 17.05 -18.02 29.57
CA LYS A 2 16.28 -16.97 30.27
C LYS A 2 15.54 -15.99 29.35
N THR A 3 16.16 -15.52 28.26
CA THR A 3 15.51 -14.63 27.28
C THR A 3 14.33 -15.27 26.57
N ARG A 4 14.44 -16.56 26.20
CA ARG A 4 13.35 -17.28 25.52
C ARG A 4 12.15 -17.49 26.45
N ILE A 5 12.41 -17.82 27.71
CA ILE A 5 11.38 -17.96 28.74
C ILE A 5 10.74 -16.60 29.02
N GLY A 6 11.54 -15.53 29.14
CA GLY A 6 11.03 -14.18 29.31
C GLY A 6 10.10 -13.74 28.16
N LEU A 7 10.50 -13.99 26.91
CA LEU A 7 9.65 -13.71 25.74
C LEU A 7 8.38 -14.56 25.73
N ALA A 8 8.45 -15.83 26.12
CA ALA A 8 7.28 -16.69 26.22
C ALA A 8 6.29 -16.20 27.28
N VAL A 9 6.78 -15.85 28.47
CA VAL A 9 5.96 -15.30 29.56
C VAL A 9 5.34 -13.97 29.15
N ALA A 10 6.10 -13.08 28.53
CA ALA A 10 5.59 -11.81 28.01
C ALA A 10 4.51 -12.03 26.95
N GLY A 11 4.74 -12.93 25.99
CA GLY A 11 3.77 -13.24 24.93
C GLY A 11 2.47 -13.82 25.48
N VAL A 12 2.56 -14.78 26.41
CA VAL A 12 1.38 -15.36 27.08
C VAL A 12 0.66 -14.31 27.91
N GLY A 13 1.38 -13.49 28.68
CA GLY A 13 0.80 -12.42 29.50
C GLY A 13 0.03 -11.41 28.65
N LEU A 14 0.63 -10.94 27.55
CA LEU A 14 -0.02 -10.02 26.59
C LEU A 14 -1.22 -10.68 25.90
N GLY A 15 -1.12 -11.97 25.54
CA GLY A 15 -2.21 -12.71 24.93
C GLY A 15 -3.42 -12.86 25.86
N LEU A 16 -3.18 -13.22 27.12
CA LEU A 16 -4.24 -13.32 28.14
C LEU A 16 -4.85 -11.95 28.47
N TRP A 17 -4.03 -10.90 28.54
CA TRP A 17 -4.51 -9.53 28.71
C TRP A 17 -5.41 -9.10 27.55
N GLY A 18 -5.00 -9.39 26.31
CA GLY A 18 -5.80 -9.12 25.12
C GLY A 18 -7.13 -9.89 25.11
N LEU A 19 -7.11 -11.17 25.50
CA LEU A 19 -8.33 -11.98 25.62
C LEU A 19 -9.27 -11.43 26.70
N TRP A 20 -8.74 -11.04 27.84
CA TRP A 20 -9.53 -10.41 28.90
C TRP A 20 -10.15 -9.10 28.40
N LEU A 21 -9.39 -8.25 27.71
CA LEU A 21 -9.89 -7.00 27.14
C LEU A 21 -11.02 -7.27 26.12
N LEU A 22 -10.83 -8.27 25.26
CA LEU A 22 -11.81 -8.68 24.26
C LEU A 22 -13.15 -9.07 24.89
N LEU A 23 -13.10 -9.89 25.94
CA LEU A 23 -14.30 -10.41 26.62
C LEU A 23 -14.96 -9.38 27.54
N SER A 24 -14.19 -8.43 28.09
CA SER A 24 -14.70 -7.40 29.01
C SER A 24 -15.21 -6.14 28.32
N THR A 25 -14.73 -5.85 27.10
CA THR A 25 -15.04 -4.60 26.39
C THR A 25 -16.09 -4.75 25.30
N LEU A 26 -16.23 -5.94 24.70
CA LEU A 26 -17.13 -6.16 23.57
C LEU A 26 -18.47 -6.75 23.99
N ASP A 27 -19.54 -6.23 23.40
CA ASP A 27 -20.87 -6.83 23.52
C ASP A 27 -20.92 -8.21 22.82
N PRO A 28 -21.79 -9.14 23.26
CA PRO A 28 -21.90 -10.48 22.67
C PRO A 28 -22.09 -10.51 21.15
N PRO A 29 -22.87 -9.61 20.51
CA PRO A 29 -22.99 -9.58 19.05
C PRO A 29 -21.67 -9.19 18.36
N ALA A 30 -20.84 -8.36 18.98
CA ALA A 30 -19.54 -7.97 18.44
C ALA A 30 -18.55 -9.13 18.49
N LEU A 31 -18.62 -9.98 19.52
CA LEU A 31 -17.80 -11.20 19.62
C LEU A 31 -18.08 -12.20 18.47
N ILE A 32 -19.31 -12.24 17.95
CA ILE A 32 -19.67 -13.06 16.78
C ILE A 32 -19.25 -12.39 15.47
N ARG A 33 -19.39 -11.06 15.37
CA ARG A 33 -18.99 -10.30 14.17
C ARG A 33 -17.48 -10.31 13.95
N LEU A 34 -16.69 -10.35 15.02
CA LEU A 34 -15.24 -10.33 14.95
C LEU A 34 -14.63 -11.48 14.12
N PRO A 35 -14.92 -12.77 14.38
CA PRO A 35 -14.37 -13.86 13.58
C PRO A 35 -14.89 -13.83 12.13
N ILE A 36 -16.10 -13.36 11.88
CA ILE A 36 -16.62 -13.16 10.51
C ILE A 36 -15.80 -12.10 9.78
N TRP A 37 -15.50 -10.98 10.45
CA TRP A 37 -14.67 -9.92 9.89
C TRP A 37 -13.22 -10.38 9.66
N LEU A 38 -12.62 -11.10 10.63
CA LEU A 38 -11.28 -11.67 10.48
C LEU A 38 -11.21 -12.68 9.33
N GLY A 39 -12.18 -13.58 9.25
CA GLY A 39 -12.29 -14.54 8.15
C GLY A 39 -12.47 -13.85 6.80
N GLY A 40 -13.33 -12.82 6.75
CA GLY A 40 -13.52 -11.99 5.57
C GLY A 40 -12.23 -11.26 5.15
N ALA A 41 -11.44 -10.77 6.11
CA ALA A 41 -10.15 -10.13 5.85
C ALA A 41 -9.13 -11.11 5.27
N VAL A 42 -9.02 -12.32 5.83
CA VAL A 42 -8.14 -13.38 5.27
C VAL A 42 -8.56 -13.74 3.85
N VAL A 43 -9.87 -13.94 3.62
CA VAL A 43 -10.36 -14.27 2.28
C VAL A 43 -10.07 -13.14 1.28
N ALA A 44 -10.32 -11.89 1.66
CA ALA A 44 -10.02 -10.75 0.81
C ALA A 44 -8.51 -10.62 0.53
N ASP A 45 -7.66 -10.91 1.50
CA ASP A 45 -6.21 -10.85 1.30
C ASP A 45 -5.72 -11.97 0.38
N ASP A 46 -5.98 -13.23 0.74
CA ASP A 46 -5.43 -14.41 0.07
C ASP A 46 -6.00 -14.61 -1.34
N PHE A 47 -7.29 -14.30 -1.55
CA PHE A 47 -7.97 -14.57 -2.82
C PHE A 47 -8.09 -13.34 -3.72
N PHE A 48 -7.88 -12.14 -3.20
CA PHE A 48 -7.99 -10.93 -4.01
C PHE A 48 -6.70 -10.10 -4.00
N LEU A 49 -6.22 -9.65 -2.84
CA LEU A 49 -5.04 -8.78 -2.79
C LEU A 49 -3.76 -9.49 -3.24
N VAL A 50 -3.53 -10.72 -2.79
CA VAL A 50 -2.35 -11.50 -3.17
C VAL A 50 -2.35 -11.80 -4.69
N PRO A 51 -3.42 -12.36 -5.30
CA PRO A 51 -3.44 -12.59 -6.74
C PRO A 51 -3.35 -11.31 -7.56
N LEU A 52 -4.00 -10.22 -7.12
CA LEU A 52 -3.94 -8.94 -7.80
C LEU A 52 -2.52 -8.37 -7.80
N THR A 53 -1.86 -8.35 -6.64
CA THR A 53 -0.50 -7.80 -6.49
C THR A 53 0.52 -8.62 -7.27
N ILE A 54 0.43 -9.95 -7.23
CA ILE A 54 1.28 -10.85 -8.02
C ILE A 54 1.01 -10.64 -9.53
N GLY A 55 -0.25 -10.61 -9.95
CA GLY A 55 -0.64 -10.42 -11.35
C GLY A 55 -0.15 -9.09 -11.92
N VAL A 56 -0.35 -8.00 -11.18
CA VAL A 56 0.16 -6.66 -11.54
C VAL A 56 1.69 -6.66 -11.59
N GLY A 57 2.35 -7.21 -10.57
CA GLY A 57 3.81 -7.31 -10.53
C GLY A 57 4.38 -8.11 -11.71
N TRP A 58 3.72 -9.21 -12.07
CA TRP A 58 4.08 -10.04 -13.22
C TRP A 58 3.91 -9.30 -14.55
N ILE A 59 2.81 -8.57 -14.74
CA ILE A 59 2.57 -7.75 -15.95
C ILE A 59 3.67 -6.67 -16.07
N VAL A 60 3.96 -5.97 -14.99
CA VAL A 60 5.00 -4.93 -14.96
C VAL A 60 6.38 -5.54 -15.24
N ALA A 61 6.70 -6.69 -14.66
CA ALA A 61 7.95 -7.41 -14.90
C ALA A 61 8.06 -7.87 -16.36
N ARG A 62 6.99 -8.43 -16.95
CA ARG A 62 7.01 -8.86 -18.35
C ARG A 62 7.14 -7.69 -19.32
N TRP A 63 6.52 -6.55 -19.01
CA TRP A 63 6.69 -5.32 -19.76
C TRP A 63 8.11 -4.74 -19.67
N SER A 64 8.79 -4.96 -18.53
CA SER A 64 10.16 -4.51 -18.26
C SER A 64 11.24 -5.23 -19.04
N ALA A 65 10.99 -6.46 -19.50
CA ALA A 65 11.97 -7.28 -20.21
C ALA A 65 12.36 -6.73 -21.60
N ARG A 66 11.76 -5.61 -22.03
CA ARG A 66 12.10 -4.93 -23.28
C ARG A 66 13.32 -4.01 -23.06
N PRO A 67 14.36 -4.07 -23.94
CA PRO A 67 15.65 -3.40 -23.75
C PRO A 67 15.61 -1.90 -23.41
N ASP A 68 14.58 -1.18 -23.87
CA ASP A 68 14.47 0.27 -23.67
C ASP A 68 13.59 0.69 -22.46
N ARG A 69 13.03 -0.27 -21.70
CA ARG A 69 11.96 0.02 -20.72
C ARG A 69 12.37 -0.08 -19.25
N HIS A 70 13.57 -0.56 -18.96
CA HIS A 70 14.05 -0.80 -17.59
C HIS A 70 13.89 0.41 -16.64
N ARG A 71 14.06 1.65 -17.14
CA ARG A 71 13.93 2.87 -16.32
C ARG A 71 12.48 3.27 -16.05
N ALA A 72 11.59 3.06 -17.03
CA ALA A 72 10.16 3.32 -16.86
C ALA A 72 9.56 2.40 -15.79
N VAL A 73 10.12 1.20 -15.64
CA VAL A 73 9.62 0.16 -14.75
C VAL A 73 9.81 0.53 -13.28
N GLY A 74 10.94 1.14 -12.91
CA GLY A 74 11.18 1.61 -11.55
C GLY A 74 10.15 2.67 -11.13
N ALA A 75 9.97 3.70 -11.97
CA ALA A 75 8.98 4.75 -11.73
C ALA A 75 7.55 4.20 -11.66
N VAL A 76 7.16 3.32 -12.58
CA VAL A 76 5.82 2.69 -12.60
C VAL A 76 5.59 1.84 -11.35
N ARG A 77 6.56 1.00 -10.96
CA ARG A 77 6.45 0.12 -9.78
C ARG A 77 6.30 0.93 -8.50
N THR A 78 7.14 1.96 -8.31
CA THR A 78 7.06 2.83 -7.14
C THR A 78 5.72 3.57 -7.11
N THR A 79 5.28 4.12 -8.24
CA THR A 79 4.00 4.84 -8.33
C THR A 79 2.82 3.92 -7.99
N MET A 80 2.76 2.71 -8.58
CA MET A 80 1.71 1.73 -8.27
C MET A 80 1.72 1.30 -6.80
N LEU A 81 2.90 1.18 -6.18
CA LEU A 81 3.00 0.84 -4.76
C LEU A 81 2.39 1.92 -3.88
N TYR A 82 2.72 3.20 -4.14
CA TYR A 82 2.13 4.31 -3.40
C TYR A 82 0.62 4.36 -3.60
N VAL A 83 0.15 4.30 -4.85
CA VAL A 83 -1.29 4.28 -5.19
C VAL A 83 -2.03 3.16 -4.46
N GLY A 84 -1.47 1.94 -4.46
CA GLY A 84 -2.07 0.80 -3.79
C GLY A 84 -2.15 0.98 -2.27
N ILE A 85 -1.06 1.44 -1.64
CA ILE A 85 -1.02 1.68 -0.19
C ILE A 85 -2.01 2.78 0.21
N THR A 86 -2.01 3.92 -0.49
CA THR A 86 -2.91 5.03 -0.16
C THR A 86 -4.37 4.66 -0.40
N THR A 87 -4.67 3.86 -1.43
CA THR A 87 -6.00 3.32 -1.67
C THR A 87 -6.45 2.39 -0.54
N LEU A 88 -5.60 1.47 -0.08
CA LEU A 88 -5.94 0.56 1.04
C LEU A 88 -6.21 1.32 2.34
N ILE A 89 -5.43 2.38 2.61
CA ILE A 89 -5.64 3.26 3.77
C ILE A 89 -6.93 4.07 3.65
N ALA A 90 -7.24 4.56 2.45
CA ALA A 90 -8.43 5.37 2.19
C ALA A 90 -9.72 4.53 2.18
N LEU A 91 -9.65 3.25 1.80
CA LEU A 91 -10.80 2.37 1.64
C LEU A 91 -11.78 2.37 2.83
N PRO A 92 -11.36 2.19 4.10
CA PRO A 92 -12.28 2.24 5.23
C PRO A 92 -12.96 3.60 5.41
N LEU A 93 -12.28 4.71 5.07
CA LEU A 93 -12.86 6.06 5.12
C LEU A 93 -13.92 6.24 4.04
N LEU A 94 -13.64 5.77 2.81
CA LEU A 94 -14.57 5.80 1.69
C LEU A 94 -15.82 4.95 1.97
N LEU A 95 -15.65 3.74 2.52
CA LEU A 95 -16.78 2.84 2.84
C LEU A 95 -17.66 3.34 3.99
N ARG A 96 -17.07 4.12 4.92
CA ARG A 96 -17.76 4.70 6.09
C ARG A 96 -18.17 6.17 5.91
N GLN A 97 -17.92 6.77 4.75
CA GLN A 97 -18.31 8.16 4.48
C GLN A 97 -19.82 8.36 4.76
N GLY A 98 -20.15 9.41 5.52
CA GLY A 98 -21.53 9.72 5.91
C GLY A 98 -22.18 8.78 6.93
N LYS A 99 -21.50 7.72 7.37
CA LYS A 99 -22.01 6.73 8.35
C LYS A 99 -21.38 6.96 9.72
N GLY A 100 -21.72 8.05 10.40
CA GLY A 100 -21.23 8.31 11.75
C GLY A 100 -21.86 9.52 12.44
N VAL A 101 -21.94 9.45 13.77
CA VAL A 101 -22.45 10.53 14.65
C VAL A 101 -21.39 11.63 14.89
N ASN A 102 -20.16 11.44 14.41
CA ASN A 102 -19.05 12.35 14.68
C ASN A 102 -19.02 13.51 13.66
N PRO A 103 -19.34 14.75 14.08
CA PRO A 103 -19.43 15.90 13.19
C PRO A 103 -18.10 16.30 12.53
N THR A 104 -16.95 15.81 13.01
CA THR A 104 -15.63 16.06 12.38
C THR A 104 -15.37 15.20 11.14
N VAL A 105 -16.09 14.10 10.96
CA VAL A 105 -16.01 13.22 9.77
C VAL A 105 -17.01 13.64 8.68
N LEU A 106 -18.04 14.40 9.07
CA LEU A 106 -19.24 14.69 8.28
C LEU A 106 -19.11 15.66 7.08
N PRO A 107 -18.18 16.63 7.03
CA PRO A 107 -18.10 17.58 5.90
C PRO A 107 -17.13 17.18 4.79
N ARG A 108 -16.23 16.22 5.05
CA ARG A 108 -15.11 15.97 4.15
C ARG A 108 -15.49 15.01 3.04
N ASP A 109 -15.31 15.44 1.80
CA ASP A 109 -15.46 14.60 0.62
C ASP A 109 -14.20 13.73 0.47
N TYR A 110 -14.19 12.58 1.13
CA TYR A 110 -13.07 11.65 1.10
C TYR A 110 -12.81 11.09 -0.30
N LEU A 111 -13.84 10.97 -1.14
CA LEU A 111 -13.68 10.56 -2.52
C LEU A 111 -12.87 11.59 -3.30
N ARG A 112 -13.25 12.87 -3.21
CA ARG A 112 -12.52 13.96 -3.84
C ARG A 112 -11.07 14.02 -3.37
N ASP A 113 -10.85 13.97 -2.06
CA ASP A 113 -9.50 14.10 -1.50
C ASP A 113 -8.61 12.91 -1.81
N TRP A 114 -9.18 11.70 -1.83
CA TRP A 114 -8.48 10.52 -2.29
C TRP A 114 -8.11 10.63 -3.77
N LEU A 115 -9.04 11.03 -4.65
CA LEU A 115 -8.75 11.22 -6.07
C LEU A 115 -7.65 12.26 -6.31
N LEU A 116 -7.64 13.36 -5.54
CA LEU A 116 -6.60 14.38 -5.60
C LEU A 116 -5.23 13.83 -5.15
N LEU A 117 -5.21 13.01 -4.09
CA LEU A 117 -4.00 12.36 -3.63
C LEU A 117 -3.45 11.40 -4.68
N GLU A 118 -4.29 10.52 -5.23
CA GLU A 118 -3.89 9.55 -6.26
C GLU A 118 -3.40 10.26 -7.52
N ALA A 119 -4.10 11.31 -7.97
CA ALA A 119 -3.66 12.14 -9.09
C ALA A 119 -2.29 12.79 -8.83
N THR A 120 -2.04 13.25 -7.61
CA THR A 120 -0.76 13.84 -7.21
C THR A 120 0.37 12.82 -7.24
N ILE A 121 0.14 11.61 -6.75
CA ILE A 121 1.12 10.52 -6.77
C ILE A 121 1.45 10.13 -8.21
N ILE A 122 0.43 9.96 -9.05
CA ILE A 122 0.60 9.64 -10.48
C ILE A 122 1.38 10.75 -11.19
N ALA A 123 1.02 12.02 -10.95
CA ALA A 123 1.72 13.17 -11.53
C ALA A 123 3.19 13.21 -11.10
N GLY A 124 3.48 12.96 -9.81
CA GLY A 124 4.84 12.86 -9.28
C GLY A 124 5.64 11.71 -9.93
N GLY A 125 5.03 10.54 -10.10
CA GLY A 125 5.62 9.40 -10.79
C GLY A 125 5.98 9.71 -12.25
N VAL A 126 5.06 10.35 -12.99
CA VAL A 126 5.28 10.80 -14.37
C VAL A 126 6.40 11.84 -14.43
N ALA A 127 6.38 12.84 -13.55
CA ALA A 127 7.42 13.87 -13.49
C ALA A 127 8.80 13.26 -13.21
N GLY A 128 8.90 12.35 -12.23
CA GLY A 128 10.14 11.64 -11.91
C GLY A 128 10.67 10.82 -13.09
N TYR A 129 9.78 10.12 -13.82
CA TYR A 129 10.15 9.40 -15.04
C TYR A 129 10.69 10.34 -16.13
N LEU A 130 10.01 11.46 -16.37
CA LEU A 130 10.43 12.46 -17.37
C LEU A 130 11.79 13.05 -17.01
N VAL A 131 12.01 13.46 -15.76
CA VAL A 131 13.29 13.99 -15.28
C VAL A 131 14.41 12.99 -15.55
N GLN A 132 14.26 11.72 -15.12
CA GLN A 132 15.26 10.67 -15.37
C GLN A 132 15.54 10.47 -16.87
N ARG A 133 14.52 10.58 -17.72
CA ARG A 133 14.70 10.49 -19.18
C ARG A 133 15.54 11.63 -19.73
N PHE A 134 15.36 12.85 -19.23
CA PHE A 134 16.04 14.04 -19.74
C PHE A 134 17.48 14.20 -19.22
N THR A 135 17.76 13.93 -17.95
CA THR A 135 19.12 14.07 -17.39
C THR A 135 20.11 13.09 -18.01
N PHE A 136 19.71 11.84 -18.25
CA PHE A 136 20.63 10.83 -18.80
C PHE A 136 20.84 10.92 -20.32
N ARG A 137 19.94 11.56 -21.08
CA ARG A 137 20.20 11.86 -22.52
C ARG A 137 21.34 12.87 -22.67
N ARG A 138 21.48 13.81 -21.74
CA ARG A 138 22.57 14.79 -21.73
C ARG A 138 23.96 14.14 -21.56
N SER A 139 24.09 13.12 -20.71
CA SER A 139 25.38 12.45 -20.47
C SER A 139 25.91 11.63 -21.66
N ARG A 140 25.02 11.10 -22.51
CA ARG A 140 25.44 10.41 -23.74
C ARG A 140 25.92 11.37 -24.83
N ALA A 141 25.39 12.59 -24.86
CA ALA A 141 25.79 13.61 -25.83
C ALA A 141 27.20 14.18 -25.54
N SER A 142 27.63 14.24 -24.27
CA SER A 142 28.98 14.75 -23.93
C SER A 142 30.10 13.72 -24.07
N SER A 143 29.79 12.44 -24.23
CA SER A 143 30.80 11.37 -24.35
C SER A 143 31.17 11.04 -25.81
N GLY A 144 30.47 11.62 -26.79
CA GLY A 144 30.75 11.45 -28.21
C GLY A 144 31.91 12.30 -28.76
N ASP A 145 32.51 13.16 -27.94
CA ASP A 145 33.50 14.16 -28.34
C ASP A 145 34.96 13.77 -27.97
N ILE A 146 35.19 12.54 -27.49
CA ILE A 146 36.51 12.11 -26.99
C ILE A 146 37.20 11.09 -27.94
N GLY A 147 36.55 10.69 -29.04
CA GLY A 147 37.05 9.65 -29.95
C GLY A 147 37.64 10.14 -31.28
N GLY A 148 37.86 11.44 -31.45
CA GLY A 148 38.40 12.02 -32.68
C GLY A 148 39.83 12.50 -32.51
N ARG A 149 40.80 11.58 -32.55
CA ARG A 149 42.20 11.83 -32.97
C ARG A 149 43.00 10.55 -33.05
#